data_AF-A0A970M9H8-F1
#
_entry.id   AF-A0A970M9H8-F1
#
_cell.length_a   1.000
_cell.length_b   1.000
_cell.length_c   1.000
_cell.angle_alpha   90.00
_cell.angle_beta   90.00
_cell.angle_gamma   90.00
#
_symmetry.space_group_name_H-M   'P 1'
#
loop_
_entity.id
_entity.type
_entity.pdbx_description
1 polymer ?
#
loop_
_entity_poly.entity_id
_entity_poly.type
_entity_poly.pdbx_seq_one_letter_code
_entity_poly.pdbx_strand_id
1 'polypeptide(L)'
;MHAFSHFMWRLFPIVLLVTTAIYVPLKLTDDKGYTRVREIQRDLQSLRMENREIRRENEVLRNQIRAIHADPDFIENIARNELGMIAPDEVVYQF
;
A
#
# COMPACT_ATOMS: atom_id res chain seq x y z
N MET A 1 -14.30 -68.55 6.28
CA MET A 1 -14.51 -67.13 6.67
C MET A 1 -13.20 -66.37 6.97
N HIS A 2 -12.03 -66.77 6.45
CA HIS A 2 -10.76 -66.04 6.71
C HIS A 2 -10.22 -65.27 5.48
N ALA A 3 -10.66 -65.59 4.27
CA ALA A 3 -10.24 -64.86 3.06
C ALA A 3 -10.80 -63.42 3.01
N PHE A 4 -11.95 -63.19 3.64
CA PHE A 4 -12.63 -61.89 3.64
C PHE A 4 -11.91 -60.84 4.51
N SER A 5 -11.32 -61.25 5.64
CA SER A 5 -10.61 -60.34 6.55
C SER A 5 -9.28 -59.85 5.96
N HIS A 6 -8.54 -60.69 5.24
CA HIS A 6 -7.31 -60.27 4.54
C HIS A 6 -7.60 -59.33 3.37
N PHE A 7 -8.72 -59.54 2.66
CA PHE A 7 -9.15 -58.64 1.60
C PHE A 7 -9.57 -57.27 2.17
N MET A 8 -10.35 -57.25 3.26
CA MET A 8 -10.70 -56.00 3.96
C MET A 8 -9.47 -55.29 4.54
N TRP A 9 -8.49 -56.02 5.07
CA TRP A 9 -7.26 -55.44 5.62
C TRP A 9 -6.36 -54.81 4.55
N ARG A 10 -6.36 -55.34 3.32
CA ARG A 10 -5.62 -54.75 2.18
C ARG A 10 -6.33 -53.56 1.53
N LEU A 11 -7.65 -53.50 1.59
CA LEU A 11 -8.43 -52.38 1.06
C LEU A 11 -8.43 -51.15 1.99
N PHE A 12 -8.36 -51.36 3.30
CA PHE A 12 -8.36 -50.28 4.29
C PHE A 12 -7.27 -49.21 4.05
N PRO A 13 -5.98 -49.55 3.83
CA PRO A 13 -4.96 -48.52 3.55
C PRO A 13 -5.19 -47.80 2.22
N ILE A 14 -5.74 -48.49 1.21
CA ILE A 14 -6.01 -47.89 -0.11
C ILE A 14 -7.13 -46.85 0.00
N VAL A 15 -8.21 -47.16 0.73
CA VAL A 15 -9.30 -46.22 0.97
C VAL A 15 -8.79 -45.01 1.76
N LEU A 16 -7.97 -45.21 2.79
CA LEU A 16 -7.36 -44.13 3.56
C LEU A 16 -6.47 -43.22 2.70
N LEU A 17 -5.70 -43.80 1.78
CA LEU A 17 -4.81 -43.06 0.89
C LEU A 17 -5.61 -42.23 -0.12
N VAL A 18 -6.65 -42.81 -0.70
CA VAL A 18 -7.54 -42.13 -1.66
C VAL A 18 -8.33 -41.01 -0.97
N THR A 19 -8.88 -41.24 0.22
CA THR A 19 -9.60 -40.20 0.97
C THR A 19 -8.68 -39.05 1.33
N THR A 20 -7.46 -39.34 1.80
CA THR A 20 -6.45 -38.31 2.13
C THR A 20 -6.02 -37.54 0.87
N ALA A 21 -5.77 -38.24 -0.24
CA ALA A 21 -5.37 -37.63 -1.50
C ALA A 21 -6.44 -36.71 -2.09
N ILE A 22 -7.72 -36.95 -1.79
CA ILE A 22 -8.84 -36.10 -2.20
C ILE A 22 -9.06 -34.95 -1.20
N TYR A 23 -8.98 -35.21 0.10
CA TYR A 23 -9.23 -34.21 1.15
C TYR A 23 -8.17 -33.10 1.20
N VAL A 24 -6.89 -33.45 1.02
CA VAL A 24 -5.76 -32.51 1.09
C VAL A 24 -5.88 -31.36 0.07
N PRO A 25 -6.06 -31.62 -1.25
CA PRO A 25 -6.19 -30.55 -2.23
C PRO A 25 -7.46 -29.71 -2.03
N LEU A 26 -8.58 -30.31 -1.59
CA LEU A 26 -9.79 -29.55 -1.29
C LEU A 26 -9.57 -28.51 -0.18
N LYS A 27 -8.89 -28.92 0.91
CA LYS A 27 -8.51 -28.00 2.01
C LYS A 27 -7.45 -26.97 1.60
N LEU A 28 -6.54 -27.32 0.71
CA LEU A 28 -5.49 -26.42 0.23
C LEU A 28 -6.02 -25.33 -0.71
N THR A 29 -7.13 -25.61 -1.40
CA THR A 29 -7.72 -24.69 -2.38
C THR A 29 -8.61 -23.63 -1.72
N ASP A 30 -9.00 -23.83 -0.45
CA ASP A 30 -10.13 -23.11 0.13
C ASP A 30 -9.80 -21.75 0.78
N ASP A 31 -8.56 -21.44 1.16
CA ASP A 31 -8.35 -20.26 2.00
C ASP A 31 -7.27 -19.27 1.52
N LYS A 32 -7.78 -18.15 0.99
CA LYS A 32 -7.26 -16.78 1.16
C LYS A 32 -6.11 -16.31 0.28
N GLY A 33 -5.38 -17.16 -0.43
CA GLY A 33 -4.24 -16.72 -1.25
C GLY A 33 -4.64 -15.89 -2.48
N TYR A 34 -5.50 -16.44 -3.34
CA TYR A 34 -5.72 -15.89 -4.69
C TYR A 34 -6.61 -14.63 -4.72
N THR A 35 -7.58 -14.52 -3.82
CA THR A 35 -8.44 -13.31 -3.75
C THR A 35 -7.69 -12.17 -3.07
N ARG A 36 -6.97 -12.46 -1.98
CA ARG A 36 -6.22 -11.44 -1.24
C ARG A 36 -5.09 -10.83 -2.05
N VAL A 37 -4.38 -11.63 -2.84
CA VAL A 37 -3.32 -11.12 -3.74
C VAL A 37 -3.92 -10.17 -4.79
N ARG A 38 -5.10 -10.48 -5.34
CA ARG A 38 -5.77 -9.60 -6.31
C ARG A 38 -6.25 -8.29 -5.67
N GLU A 39 -6.78 -8.33 -4.45
CA GLU A 39 -7.13 -7.11 -3.70
C GLU A 39 -5.91 -6.23 -3.46
N ILE A 40 -4.83 -6.80 -2.92
CA ILE A 40 -3.59 -6.07 -2.64
C ILE A 40 -3.00 -5.46 -3.92
N GLN A 41 -3.05 -6.18 -5.06
CA GLN A 41 -2.59 -5.65 -6.34
C GLN A 41 -3.43 -4.45 -6.81
N ARG A 42 -4.76 -4.49 -6.63
CA ARG A 42 -5.65 -3.37 -6.97
C ARG A 42 -5.37 -2.16 -6.09
N ASP A 43 -5.24 -2.37 -4.78
CA ASP A 43 -4.94 -1.30 -3.83
C ASP A 43 -3.61 -0.64 -4.18
N LEU A 44 -2.59 -1.45 -4.44
CA LEU A 44 -1.26 -0.98 -4.82
C LEU A 44 -1.27 -0.22 -6.15
N GLN A 45 -2.11 -0.61 -7.11
CA GLN A 45 -2.31 0.16 -8.34
C GLN A 45 -2.98 1.52 -8.07
N SER A 46 -4.00 1.55 -7.22
CA SER A 46 -4.71 2.77 -6.81
C SER A 46 -3.77 3.75 -6.10
N LEU A 47 -3.04 3.29 -5.08
CA LEU A 47 -2.08 4.12 -4.35
C LEU A 47 -0.98 4.67 -5.28
N ARG A 48 -0.53 3.88 -6.26
CA ARG A 48 0.45 4.34 -7.25
C ARG A 48 -0.13 5.42 -8.17
N MET A 49 -1.41 5.36 -8.51
CA MET A 49 -2.06 6.40 -9.31
C MET A 49 -2.14 7.71 -8.51
N GLU A 50 -2.65 7.64 -7.28
CA GLU A 50 -2.77 8.77 -6.38
C GLU A 50 -1.41 9.43 -6.12
N ASN A 51 -0.36 8.63 -5.84
CA ASN A 51 0.99 9.16 -5.62
C ASN A 51 1.53 9.89 -6.85
N ARG A 52 1.23 9.40 -8.07
CA ARG A 52 1.63 10.10 -9.31
C ARG A 52 0.91 11.42 -9.48
N GLU A 53 -0.36 11.49 -9.12
CA GLU A 53 -1.15 12.72 -9.19
C GLU A 53 -0.64 13.77 -8.20
N ILE A 54 -0.47 13.38 -6.93
CA ILE A 54 0.12 14.24 -5.89
C ILE A 54 1.51 14.74 -6.28
N ARG A 55 2.34 13.89 -6.91
CA ARG A 55 3.67 14.31 -7.39
C ARG A 55 3.58 15.37 -8.48
N ARG A 56 2.66 15.22 -9.44
CA ARG A 56 2.46 16.24 -10.48
C ARG A 56 1.96 17.55 -9.88
N GLU A 57 1.01 17.49 -8.96
CA GLU A 57 0.53 18.68 -8.25
C GLU A 57 1.65 19.37 -7.49
N ASN A 58 2.48 18.61 -6.77
CA ASN A 58 3.66 19.15 -6.10
C ASN A 58 4.64 19.81 -7.07
N GLU A 59 4.90 19.21 -8.22
CA GLU A 59 5.78 19.80 -9.24
C GLU A 59 5.20 21.12 -9.77
N VAL A 60 3.90 21.16 -10.05
CA VAL A 60 3.19 22.38 -10.48
C VAL A 60 3.27 23.47 -9.40
N LEU A 61 2.96 23.15 -8.15
CA LEU A 61 3.03 24.09 -7.04
C LEU A 61 4.46 24.61 -6.82
N ARG A 62 5.47 23.73 -6.90
CA ARG A 62 6.88 24.14 -6.82
C ARG A 62 7.29 25.05 -7.96
N ASN A 63 6.75 24.86 -9.16
CA ASN A 63 6.99 25.77 -10.28
C ASN A 63 6.34 27.13 -10.04
N GLN A 64 5.12 27.17 -9.52
CA GLN A 64 4.43 28.41 -9.15
C GLN A 64 5.19 29.15 -8.05
N ILE A 65 5.61 28.45 -7.00
CA ILE A 65 6.46 28.99 -5.93
C ILE A 65 7.72 29.58 -6.54
N ARG A 66 8.44 28.84 -7.40
CA ARG A 66 9.66 29.38 -8.05
C ARG A 66 9.39 30.62 -8.92
N ALA A 67 8.24 30.68 -9.59
CA ALA A 67 7.87 31.86 -10.37
C ALA A 67 7.58 33.08 -9.48
N ILE A 68 7.00 32.88 -8.30
CA ILE A 68 6.73 33.94 -7.31
C ILE A 68 8.02 34.34 -6.57
N HIS A 69 8.88 33.37 -6.25
CA HIS A 69 10.17 33.58 -5.56
C HIS A 69 11.26 34.22 -6.43
N ALA A 70 10.99 34.50 -7.70
CA ALA A 70 11.96 35.16 -8.58
C ALA A 70 12.27 36.61 -8.16
N ASP A 71 11.45 37.22 -7.29
CA ASP A 71 11.69 38.54 -6.70
C ASP A 71 11.80 38.43 -5.16
N PRO A 72 13.03 38.44 -4.60
CA PRO A 72 13.27 38.36 -3.17
C PRO A 72 12.56 39.47 -2.37
N ASP A 73 12.45 40.67 -2.93
CA ASP A 73 11.87 41.84 -2.26
C ASP A 73 10.35 41.67 -2.12
N PHE A 74 9.70 41.06 -3.12
CA PHE A 74 8.27 40.74 -3.07
C PHE A 74 7.95 39.74 -1.94
N ILE A 75 8.84 38.77 -1.72
CA ILE A 75 8.65 37.75 -0.68
C ILE A 75 8.95 38.29 0.71
N GLU A 76 9.97 39.11 0.86
CA GLU A 76 10.23 39.81 2.11
C GLU A 76 9.01 40.68 2.50
N ASN A 77 8.41 41.35 1.53
CA ASN A 77 7.24 42.18 1.74
C ASN A 77 6.01 41.37 2.22
N ILE A 78 5.72 40.21 1.62
CA ILE A 78 4.64 39.32 2.08
C ILE A 78 4.96 38.74 3.47
N ALA A 79 6.20 38.27 3.67
CA ALA A 79 6.64 37.69 4.93
C ALA A 79 6.50 38.70 6.09
N ARG A 80 6.93 39.95 5.89
CA ARG A 80 6.84 41.01 6.91
C ARG A 80 5.42 41.54 7.11
N ASN A 81 4.70 41.84 6.03
CA ASN A 81 3.45 42.58 6.12
C ASN A 81 2.21 41.70 6.27
N GLU A 82 2.20 40.51 5.66
CA GLU A 82 1.04 39.62 5.71
C GLU A 82 1.20 38.52 6.76
N LEU A 83 2.41 37.98 6.90
CA LEU A 83 2.68 36.87 7.82
C LEU A 83 3.33 37.31 9.14
N GLY A 84 3.75 38.58 9.26
CA GLY A 84 4.41 39.11 10.46
C GLY A 84 5.73 38.42 10.81
N MET A 85 6.36 37.76 9.83
CA MET A 85 7.63 37.08 10.00
C MET A 85 8.78 38.08 10.06
N ILE A 86 9.76 37.78 10.90
CA ILE A 86 10.94 38.60 11.18
C ILE A 86 12.18 37.71 11.01
N ALA A 87 13.25 38.25 10.42
CA ALA A 87 14.47 37.48 10.22
C ALA A 87 15.13 37.12 11.58
N PRO A 88 15.80 35.95 11.70
CA PRO A 88 16.39 35.50 12.96
C PRO A 88 17.40 36.47 13.59
N ASP A 89 17.98 37.35 12.78
CA ASP A 89 19.01 38.33 13.10
C ASP A 89 18.48 39.76 13.27
N GLU A 90 17.16 39.96 13.28
CA GLU A 90 16.53 41.28 13.32
C GLU A 90 15.90 41.61 14.68
N VAL A 91 16.08 42.86 15.16
CA VAL A 91 15.57 43.34 16.46
C VAL A 91 14.42 44.32 16.24
N VAL A 92 13.22 43.98 16.73
CA VAL A 92 12.04 44.84 16.63
C VAL A 92 12.07 45.95 17.68
N TYR A 93 12.02 47.21 17.24
CA TYR A 93 11.82 48.36 18.12
C TYR A 93 10.33 48.70 18.23
N GLN A 94 9.78 48.66 19.45
CA GLN A 94 8.43 49.13 19.77
C GLN A 94 8.54 50.45 20.53
N PHE A 95 7.99 51.54 19.98
CA PHE A 95 7.86 52.85 20.63
C PHE A 95 6.49 53.01 21.27
#